data_AF-A0A6A5A6Z9-F1
#
_entry.id   AF-A0A6A5A6Z9-F1
#
_cell.length_a   1.000
_cell.length_b   1.000
_cell.length_c   1.000
_cell.angle_alpha   90.00
_cell.angle_beta   90.00
_cell.angle_gamma   90.00
#
_symmetry.space_group_name_H-M   'P 1'
#
loop_
_entity.id
_entity.type
_entity.pdbx_description
1 polymer ?
#
loop_
_entity_poly.entity_id
_entity_poly.type
_entity_poly.pdbx_seq_one_letter_code
_entity_poly.pdbx_strand_id
1 'polypeptide(L)'
;MRCMAELGLSLQSIRTVFPHVLHRQDLVEKMLTAPLRLHVHATYMFDDNKQVTWQASDSNLVDALFRQFGNLDDVAVAASNSGILPNGMIRSDPARPTV
;
A
#
# COMPACT_ATOMS: atom_id res chain seq x y z
N MET A 1 -6.60 -19.64 2.16
CA MET A 1 -7.01 -18.64 1.15
C MET A 1 -5.91 -17.62 1.02
N ARG A 2 -5.43 -17.30 -0.19
CA ARG A 2 -4.53 -16.15 -0.42
C ARG A 2 -5.42 -14.97 -0.80
N CYS A 3 -5.59 -14.00 0.10
CA CYS A 3 -6.29 -12.76 -0.21
C CYS A 3 -5.28 -11.78 -0.80
N MET A 4 -5.58 -11.23 -1.98
CA MET A 4 -4.70 -10.32 -2.70
C MET A 4 -5.51 -9.11 -3.14
N ALA A 5 -5.00 -7.92 -2.81
CA ALA A 5 -5.50 -6.66 -3.34
C ALA A 5 -4.63 -6.26 -4.55
N GLU A 6 -5.28 -5.97 -5.68
CA GLU A 6 -4.63 -5.41 -6.86
C GLU A 6 -4.98 -3.93 -6.96
N LEU A 7 -3.98 -3.06 -6.76
CA LEU A 7 -4.16 -1.62 -6.77
C LEU A 7 -3.58 -1.04 -8.06
N GLY A 8 -4.46 -0.65 -8.99
CA GLY A 8 -4.07 0.18 -10.12
C GLY A 8 -3.76 1.59 -9.64
N LEU A 9 -2.53 2.06 -9.87
CA LEU A 9 -2.13 3.41 -9.47
C LEU A 9 -2.34 4.40 -10.62
N SER A 10 -3.04 5.49 -10.33
CA SER A 10 -3.06 6.65 -11.22
C SER A 10 -1.86 7.55 -10.94
N LEU A 11 -1.53 8.44 -11.88
CA LEU A 11 -0.51 9.47 -11.64
C LEU A 11 -0.85 10.33 -10.42
N GLN A 12 -2.13 10.62 -10.19
CA GLN A 12 -2.57 11.35 -9.00
C GLN A 12 -2.35 10.54 -7.72
N SER A 13 -2.60 9.23 -7.75
CA SER A 13 -2.32 8.34 -6.62
C SER A 13 -0.82 8.27 -6.33
N ILE A 14 0.02 8.19 -7.36
CA ILE A 14 1.49 8.23 -7.22
C ILE A 14 1.94 9.56 -6.61
N ARG A 15 1.39 10.69 -7.06
CA ARG A 15 1.68 12.02 -6.47
C ARG A 15 1.38 12.08 -4.98
N THR A 16 0.26 11.48 -4.56
CA THR A 16 -0.17 11.52 -3.16
C THR A 16 0.61 10.52 -2.29
N VAL A 17 0.77 9.29 -2.76
CA VAL A 17 1.30 8.18 -1.95
C VAL A 17 2.82 8.03 -2.09
N PHE A 18 3.39 8.37 -3.25
CA PHE A 18 4.81 8.22 -3.55
C PHE A 18 5.37 9.50 -4.20
N PRO A 19 5.24 10.69 -3.58
CA PRO A 19 5.55 11.96 -4.23
C PRO A 19 6.99 12.04 -4.76
N HIS A 20 7.94 11.45 -4.03
CA HIS A 20 9.36 11.43 -4.41
C HIS A 20 9.67 10.52 -5.62
N VAL A 21 8.80 9.54 -5.91
CA VAL A 21 8.92 8.66 -7.08
C VAL A 21 8.69 9.42 -8.38
N LEU A 22 8.02 10.58 -8.36
CA LEU A 22 7.80 11.42 -9.54
C LEU A 22 9.10 11.89 -10.22
N HIS A 23 10.22 11.90 -9.50
CA HIS A 23 11.54 12.23 -10.06
C HIS A 23 12.21 11.04 -10.77
N ARG A 24 11.60 9.85 -10.71
CA ARG A 24 12.07 8.59 -11.29
C ARG A 24 11.05 8.08 -12.30
N GLN A 25 11.09 8.61 -13.53
CA GLN A 25 10.15 8.26 -14.60
C GLN A 25 10.10 6.74 -14.85
N ASP A 26 11.23 6.06 -14.76
CA ASP A 26 11.34 4.60 -14.88
C ASP A 26 10.47 3.85 -13.85
N LEU A 27 10.36 4.36 -12.62
CA LEU A 27 9.51 3.79 -11.57
C LEU A 27 8.05 4.19 -11.74
N VAL A 28 7.78 5.43 -12.15
CA VAL A 28 6.43 5.91 -12.45
C VAL A 28 5.80 5.05 -13.54
N GLU A 29 6.52 4.78 -14.63
CA GLU A 29 6.03 3.92 -15.72
C GLU A 29 5.72 2.50 -15.24
N LYS A 30 6.59 1.89 -14.42
CA LYS A 30 6.31 0.58 -13.82
C LYS A 30 5.06 0.58 -12.95
N MET A 31 4.81 1.65 -12.19
CA MET A 31 3.62 1.80 -11.34
C MET A 31 2.32 2.04 -12.13
N LEU A 32 2.41 2.66 -13.31
CA LEU A 32 1.25 2.92 -14.17
C LEU A 32 0.88 1.71 -15.05
N THR A 33 1.86 0.87 -15.40
CA THR A 33 1.69 -0.23 -16.36
C THR A 33 1.19 -1.53 -15.71
N ALA A 34 1.42 -1.72 -14.41
CA ALA A 34 1.01 -2.91 -13.70
C ALA A 34 0.39 -2.57 -12.33
N PRO A 35 -0.62 -3.33 -11.87
CA PRO A 35 -1.19 -3.13 -10.55
C PRO A 35 -0.20 -3.53 -9.46
N LEU A 36 -0.19 -2.76 -8.36
CA LEU A 36 0.51 -3.13 -7.15
C LEU A 36 -0.25 -4.28 -6.46
N ARG A 37 0.40 -5.44 -6.36
CA ARG A 37 -0.17 -6.66 -5.79
C ARG A 37 0.21 -6.80 -4.33
N LEU A 38 -0.74 -6.52 -3.44
CA LEU A 38 -0.57 -6.62 -1.99
C LEU A 38 -1.20 -7.92 -1.49
N HIS A 39 -0.40 -8.77 -0.85
CA HIS A 39 -0.95 -9.86 -0.04
C HIS A 39 -1.54 -9.28 1.23
N VAL A 40 -2.83 -9.53 1.46
CA VAL A 40 -3.57 -9.00 2.60
C VAL A 40 -3.89 -10.16 3.53
N HIS A 41 -3.60 -9.99 4.82
CA HIS A 41 -4.08 -10.88 5.86
C HIS A 41 -5.09 -10.13 6.71
N ALA A 42 -6.36 -10.54 6.63
CA ALA A 42 -7.45 -9.93 7.37
C ALA A 42 -7.91 -10.83 8.52
N THR A 43 -8.02 -10.26 9.71
CA THR A 43 -8.56 -10.91 10.91
C THR A 43 -9.87 -10.23 11.27
N TYR A 44 -10.90 -11.03 11.56
CA TYR A 44 -12.22 -10.58 11.95
C TYR A 44 -12.60 -11.22 13.28
N MET A 45 -13.22 -10.43 14.16
CA MET A 45 -13.91 -10.94 15.34
C MET A 45 -15.41 -10.82 15.13
N PHE A 46 -16.13 -11.87 15.50
CA PHE A 46 -17.59 -11.96 15.36
C PHE A 46 -18.23 -12.06 16.75
N ASP A 47 -19.39 -11.43 16.92
CA ASP A 47 -20.23 -11.63 18.10
C ASP A 47 -21.10 -12.90 17.99
N ASP A 48 -21.90 -13.16 19.02
CA ASP A 48 -22.85 -14.29 19.07
C ASP A 48 -23.92 -14.22 17.96
N ASN A 49 -24.19 -13.02 17.42
CA ASN A 49 -25.07 -12.79 16.28
C ASN A 49 -24.37 -12.94 14.93
N LYS A 50 -23.11 -13.41 14.93
CA LYS A 50 -22.25 -13.58 13.75
C LYS A 50 -21.99 -12.26 13.01
N GLN A 51 -22.08 -11.13 13.70
CA GLN A 51 -21.75 -9.81 13.17
C GLN A 51 -20.29 -9.48 13.45
N VAL A 52 -19.61 -8.83 12.50
CA VAL A 52 -18.23 -8.37 12.68
C VAL A 52 -18.22 -7.24 13.69
N THR A 53 -17.53 -7.42 14.81
CA THR A 53 -17.35 -6.38 15.84
C THR A 53 -15.98 -5.71 15.76
N TRP A 54 -15.00 -6.40 15.18
CA TRP A 54 -13.66 -5.88 14.98
C TRP A 54 -13.00 -6.47 13.74
N GLN A 55 -12.18 -5.67 13.09
CA GLN A 55 -11.39 -6.06 11.94
C GLN A 55 -9.99 -5.46 12.06
N ALA A 56 -8.97 -6.25 11.72
CA ALA A 56 -7.65 -5.73 11.35
C ALA A 56 -7.18 -6.36 10.05
N SER A 57 -6.29 -5.66 9.37
CA SER A 57 -5.59 -6.17 8.20
C SER A 57 -4.11 -5.81 8.28
N ASP A 58 -3.28 -6.75 7.87
CA ASP A 58 -1.85 -6.53 7.65
C ASP A 58 -1.51 -6.80 6.18
N SER A 59 -0.47 -6.16 5.68
CA SER A 59 0.04 -6.31 4.31
C SER A 59 1.53 -6.06 4.29
N ASN A 60 2.22 -6.54 3.26
CA ASN A 60 3.64 -6.25 3.09
C ASN A 60 3.88 -5.40 1.84
N LEU A 61 3.94 -4.08 2.02
CA LEU A 61 4.19 -3.15 0.93
C LEU A 61 5.58 -3.35 0.31
N VAL A 62 6.59 -3.65 1.13
CA VAL A 62 7.97 -3.82 0.66
C VAL A 62 8.07 -5.01 -0.29
N ASP A 63 7.43 -6.13 0.04
CA ASP A 63 7.32 -7.30 -0.86
C ASP A 63 6.55 -6.96 -2.14
N ALA A 64 5.45 -6.21 -2.03
CA ALA A 64 4.67 -5.79 -3.21
C ALA A 64 5.51 -4.91 -4.17
N LEU A 65 6.24 -3.93 -3.63
CA LEU A 65 7.14 -3.07 -4.40
C LEU A 65 8.31 -3.86 -4.98
N PHE A 66 8.87 -4.82 -4.25
CA PHE A 66 9.95 -5.67 -4.75
C PHE A 66 9.51 -6.49 -5.96
N ARG A 67 8.31 -7.05 -5.92
CA ARG A 67 7.72 -7.76 -7.08
C ARG A 67 7.44 -6.84 -8.26
N GLN A 68 7.14 -5.56 -8.01
CA GLN A 68 6.88 -4.57 -9.06
C GLN A 68 8.18 -4.07 -9.71
N PHE A 69 9.23 -3.82 -8.93
CA PHE A 69 10.44 -3.15 -9.41
C PHE A 69 11.61 -4.10 -9.70
N GLY A 70 11.64 -5.26 -9.04
CA GLY A 70 12.60 -6.34 -9.26
C GLY A 70 13.94 -6.17 -8.54
N ASN A 71 14.15 -5.09 -7.77
CA ASN A 71 15.37 -4.85 -7.01
C ASN A 71 15.08 -4.05 -5.72
N LEU A 72 15.96 -4.16 -4.73
CA LEU A 72 15.77 -3.53 -3.42
C LEU A 72 16.10 -2.03 -3.41
N ASP A 73 16.95 -1.54 -4.32
CA ASP A 73 17.33 -0.12 -4.38
C ASP A 73 16.11 0.74 -4.77
N ASP A 74 15.37 0.33 -5.78
CA ASP A 74 14.13 0.98 -6.20
C ASP A 74 13.03 0.90 -5.14
N VAL A 75 12.97 -0.22 -4.40
CA VAL A 75 12.05 -0.39 -3.27
C VAL A 75 12.39 0.58 -2.15
N ALA A 76 13.68 0.70 -1.80
CA ALA A 76 14.13 1.62 -0.77
C ALA A 76 13.78 3.06 -1.14
N VAL A 77 13.99 3.45 -2.41
CA VAL A 77 13.57 4.75 -2.94
C VAL A 77 12.08 4.95 -2.70
N ALA A 78 11.23 4.06 -3.22
CA ALA A 78 9.77 4.22 -3.15
C ALA A 78 9.20 4.14 -1.72
N ALA A 79 9.80 3.36 -0.82
CA ALA A 79 9.30 3.18 0.54
C ALA A 79 9.71 4.33 1.49
N SER A 80 10.87 4.96 1.25
CA SER A 80 11.56 5.87 2.19
C SER A 80 10.71 7.02 2.75
N ASN A 81 9.79 7.56 1.94
CA ASN A 81 8.88 8.62 2.35
C ASN A 81 7.52 8.49 1.65
N SER A 82 6.98 7.28 1.68
CA SER A 82 5.64 7.03 1.13
C SER A 82 4.55 7.40 2.13
N GLY A 83 3.41 7.84 1.61
CA GLY A 83 2.17 8.09 2.34
C GLY A 83 1.45 6.82 2.80
N ILE A 84 2.06 5.66 2.58
CA ILE A 84 1.59 4.35 3.03
C ILE A 84 2.69 3.72 3.92
N LEU A 85 2.28 3.04 4.98
CA LEU A 85 3.16 2.35 5.89
C LEU A 85 3.51 0.95 5.35
N PRO A 86 4.62 0.33 5.80
CA PRO A 86 5.00 -1.01 5.36
C PRO A 86 3.91 -2.07 5.56
N ASN A 87 3.05 -1.90 6.57
CA ASN A 87 1.92 -2.77 6.89
C ASN A 87 0.65 -2.50 6.05
N GLY A 88 0.73 -1.62 5.05
CA GLY A 88 -0.39 -1.27 4.16
C GLY A 88 -1.34 -0.19 4.68
N MET A 89 -1.14 0.35 5.88
CA MET A 89 -1.96 1.45 6.39
C MET A 89 -1.56 2.79 5.77
N ILE A 90 -2.52 3.66 5.49
CA ILE A 90 -2.22 5.05 5.07
C ILE A 90 -1.65 5.81 6.27
N ARG A 91 -0.60 6.61 6.04
CA ARG A 91 -0.09 7.53 7.06
C ARG A 91 -1.18 8.56 7.37
N SER A 92 -1.72 8.51 8.58
CA SER A 92 -2.60 9.55 9.10
C SER A 92 -1.79 10.83 9.31
N ASP A 93 -2.31 11.93 8.79
CA ASP A 93 -1.79 13.27 9.08
C ASP A 93 -2.26 13.67 10.49
N PRO A 94 -1.36 13.93 11.47
CA PRO A 94 -1.76 14.27 12.85
C PRO A 94 -2.56 15.58 12.94
N ALA A 95 -2.65 16.37 11.87
CA ALA A 95 -3.36 17.65 11.84
C ALA A 95 -4.88 17.56 11.55
N ARG A 96 -5.43 16.37 11.27
CA ARG A 96 -6.87 16.23 10.98
C ARG A 96 -7.60 15.66 12.20
N PRO A 97 -8.39 16.47 12.93
CA PRO A 97 -9.21 15.94 14.01
C PRO A 97 -10.23 14.97 13.42
N THR A 98 -10.24 13.75 13.95
CA THR A 98 -11.34 12.81 13.78
C THR A 98 -12.58 13.44 14.42
N VAL A 99 -13.55 13.80 13.59
CA VAL A 99 -14.92 14.19 14.00
C VAL A 99 -15.64 12.95 14.50
#